data_AF-F8E2K4-F1
#
_entry.id   AF-F8E2K4-F1
#
_cell.length_a   1.000
_cell.length_b   1.000
_cell.length_c   1.000
_cell.angle_alpha   90.00
_cell.angle_beta   90.00
_cell.angle_gamma   90.00
#
_symmetry.space_group_name_H-M   'P 1'
#
loop_
_entity.id
_entity.type
_entity.pdbx_description
1 polymer ?
#
loop_
_entity_poly.entity_id
_entity_poly.type
_entity_poly.pdbx_seq_one_letter_code
_entity_poly.pdbx_strand_id
1 'polypeptide(L)'
;MTTEDNTKTTGDVSAAPNSAAEDNPASSATVTDSAANPSAPEMDPSPLNDVPQPPANPTQEQVELAGKVEECLLDVIDPELGINVVDLGLVYDVWVEGTTAVVNMTLTSPACPLTDMLEDQSQSAVVGGVDEITELRLNWVWTPPWRPHMINEEGREQLRYLGFSV
;
A
#
# COMPACT_ATOMS: atom_id res chain seq x y z
N MET A 1 -18.23 -38.75 -23.13
CA MET A 1 -18.16 -40.11 -22.53
C MET A 1 -17.15 -40.90 -23.34
N THR A 2 -15.91 -40.91 -22.87
CA THR A 2 -14.82 -41.77 -23.34
C THR A 2 -13.97 -42.06 -22.11
N THR A 3 -13.65 -43.34 -21.95
CA THR A 3 -13.19 -44.03 -20.73
C THR A 3 -11.65 -44.18 -20.75
N GLU A 4 -11.10 -44.79 -19.69
CA GLU A 4 -9.76 -45.43 -19.52
C GLU A 4 -8.75 -44.52 -18.80
N ASP A 5 -8.48 -44.68 -17.50
CA ASP A 5 -7.92 -45.81 -16.73
C ASP A 5 -6.53 -46.27 -17.22
N ASN A 6 -5.47 -45.99 -16.44
CA ASN A 6 -4.85 -47.01 -15.59
C ASN A 6 -3.49 -46.56 -15.02
N THR A 7 -3.40 -46.78 -13.71
CA THR A 7 -2.25 -46.80 -12.80
C THR A 7 -1.26 -47.95 -13.05
N LYS A 8 0.05 -47.73 -12.83
CA LYS A 8 1.05 -48.78 -12.49
C LYS A 8 2.31 -48.11 -11.89
N THR A 9 2.57 -48.16 -10.59
CA THR A 9 3.18 -49.25 -9.77
C THR A 9 4.62 -49.61 -10.13
N THR A 10 5.58 -49.32 -9.23
CA THR A 10 6.42 -50.30 -8.48
C THR A 10 7.76 -49.65 -8.04
N GLY A 11 8.15 -49.85 -6.77
CA GLY A 11 9.50 -49.58 -6.31
C GLY A 11 9.68 -49.67 -4.78
N ASP A 12 9.43 -50.86 -4.24
CA ASP A 12 9.70 -51.28 -2.85
C ASP A 12 11.21 -51.37 -2.55
N VAL A 13 11.65 -51.01 -1.34
CA VAL A 13 12.68 -51.75 -0.60
C VAL A 13 12.54 -51.54 0.92
N SER A 14 12.51 -52.69 1.59
CA SER A 14 12.28 -52.95 3.02
C SER A 14 13.37 -52.51 4.02
N ALA A 15 12.90 -52.08 5.19
CA ALA A 15 13.23 -52.49 6.58
C ALA A 15 14.68 -52.61 7.10
N ALA A 16 14.98 -51.89 8.20
CA ALA A 16 15.35 -52.49 9.50
C ALA A 16 15.23 -51.44 10.64
N PRO A 17 14.82 -51.85 11.87
CA PRO A 17 14.57 -50.95 13.01
C PRO A 17 15.74 -50.94 13.99
N ASN A 18 15.87 -49.89 14.82
CA ASN A 18 16.52 -50.01 16.12
C ASN A 18 15.73 -49.23 17.18
N SER A 19 15.43 -49.95 18.25
CA SER A 19 14.65 -49.55 19.41
C SER A 19 15.54 -49.63 20.65
N ALA A 20 15.09 -48.96 21.72
CA ALA A 20 15.54 -48.99 23.12
C ALA A 20 16.85 -48.22 23.40
N ALA A 21 17.01 -47.47 24.50
CA ALA A 21 16.19 -46.97 25.61
C ALA A 21 17.07 -45.85 26.25
N GLU A 22 16.67 -44.95 27.16
CA GLU A 22 16.08 -45.14 28.48
C GLU A 22 16.03 -43.74 29.16
N ASP A 23 14.97 -43.46 29.94
CA ASP A 23 14.92 -42.72 31.22
C ASP A 23 15.58 -41.31 31.39
N ASN A 24 15.00 -40.25 31.97
CA ASN A 24 13.95 -40.06 32.99
C ASN A 24 13.76 -38.50 33.22
N PRO A 25 13.13 -37.97 34.29
CA PRO A 25 11.71 -37.66 34.53
C PRO A 25 11.37 -36.14 34.59
N ALA A 26 10.07 -35.87 34.79
CA ALA A 26 9.44 -34.58 35.06
C ALA A 26 9.97 -33.78 36.28
N SER A 27 9.95 -32.45 36.22
CA SER A 27 9.37 -31.59 37.27
C SER A 27 9.34 -30.10 36.94
N SER A 28 8.28 -29.46 37.40
CA SER A 28 7.97 -28.03 37.31
C SER A 28 8.86 -27.18 38.22
N ALA A 29 9.35 -26.02 37.75
CA ALA A 29 9.77 -24.92 38.61
C ALA A 29 9.80 -23.59 37.83
N THR A 30 8.93 -22.68 38.22
CA THR A 30 8.97 -21.25 37.91
C THR A 30 10.07 -20.58 38.74
N VAL A 31 10.91 -19.71 38.16
CA VAL A 31 11.32 -18.40 38.74
C VAL A 31 12.20 -17.61 37.75
N THR A 32 11.73 -16.40 37.43
CA THR A 32 12.44 -15.11 37.24
C THR A 32 13.98 -15.09 37.27
N ASP A 33 14.62 -14.50 36.27
CA ASP A 33 15.20 -13.14 36.34
C ASP A 33 15.98 -12.80 35.05
N SER A 34 15.98 -11.51 34.77
CA SER A 34 16.65 -10.78 33.70
C SER A 34 18.14 -11.13 33.53
N ALA A 35 18.58 -11.36 32.29
CA ALA A 35 19.60 -10.52 31.63
C ALA A 35 20.21 -11.23 30.42
N ALA A 36 20.14 -10.52 29.29
CA ALA A 36 21.13 -10.44 28.23
C ALA A 36 21.46 -11.72 27.44
N ASN A 37 20.75 -11.88 26.33
CA ASN A 37 21.35 -12.45 25.12
C ASN A 37 21.40 -11.36 24.03
N PRO A 38 22.58 -10.98 23.50
CA PRO A 38 22.72 -9.89 22.55
C PRO A 38 22.39 -10.32 21.11
N SER A 39 21.66 -9.44 20.44
CA SER A 39 21.77 -9.16 19.00
C SER A 39 21.56 -10.33 18.04
N ALA A 40 20.30 -10.69 17.84
CA ALA A 40 19.78 -10.88 16.48
C ALA A 40 18.66 -9.84 16.30
N PRO A 41 18.69 -8.95 15.29
CA PRO A 41 17.53 -8.12 15.02
C PRO A 41 16.41 -9.05 14.60
N GLU A 42 15.38 -9.18 15.42
CA GLU A 42 14.11 -9.74 15.01
C GLU A 42 13.64 -8.90 13.82
N MET A 43 13.76 -9.46 12.62
CA MET A 43 13.15 -8.89 11.43
C MET A 43 11.65 -9.04 11.60
N ASP A 44 11.04 -7.98 12.12
CA ASP A 44 9.61 -7.73 12.12
C ASP A 44 9.06 -7.96 10.70
N PRO A 45 8.12 -8.89 10.49
CA PRO A 45 7.54 -9.11 9.18
C PRO A 45 6.47 -8.04 8.93
N SER A 46 6.88 -6.84 8.50
CA SER A 46 6.26 -6.03 7.43
C SER A 46 6.67 -4.55 7.52
N PRO A 47 7.47 -4.00 6.59
CA PRO A 47 7.73 -2.55 6.51
C PRO A 47 6.53 -1.75 5.94
N LEU A 48 5.29 -2.23 6.11
CA LEU A 48 4.08 -1.67 5.48
C LEU A 48 3.21 -0.84 6.42
N ASN A 49 3.52 -0.78 7.71
CA ASN A 49 2.68 -0.13 8.71
C ASN A 49 3.01 1.35 8.96
N ASP A 50 4.02 1.93 8.32
CA ASP A 50 4.43 3.34 8.53
C ASP A 50 3.72 4.33 7.59
N VAL A 51 2.85 3.85 6.68
CA VAL A 51 2.04 4.73 5.84
C VAL A 51 0.84 5.21 6.66
N PRO A 52 0.65 6.53 6.83
CA PRO A 52 -0.54 7.07 7.50
C PRO A 52 -1.80 6.54 6.83
N GLN A 53 -2.76 6.05 7.61
CA GLN A 53 -4.01 5.52 7.08
C GLN A 53 -5.17 6.43 7.44
N PRO A 54 -6.19 6.52 6.56
CA PRO A 54 -7.39 7.28 6.87
C PRO A 54 -8.08 6.74 8.14
N PRO A 55 -8.75 7.61 8.91
CA PRO A 55 -9.40 7.21 10.15
C PRO A 55 -10.50 6.17 9.86
N ALA A 56 -10.60 5.13 10.70
CA ALA A 56 -11.54 4.03 10.51
C ALA A 56 -13.03 4.45 10.58
N ASN A 57 -13.33 5.63 11.12
CA ASN A 57 -14.67 6.19 11.18
C ASN A 57 -14.61 7.72 11.03
N PRO A 58 -14.49 8.24 9.79
CA PRO A 58 -14.46 9.68 9.56
C PRO A 58 -15.84 10.29 9.85
N THR A 59 -15.85 11.54 10.33
CA THR A 59 -17.10 12.29 10.46
C THR A 59 -17.63 12.68 9.08
N GLN A 60 -18.93 12.96 8.98
CA GLN A 60 -19.56 13.42 7.74
C GLN A 60 -18.85 14.66 7.16
N GLU A 61 -18.46 15.59 8.04
CA GLU A 61 -17.72 16.80 7.66
C GLU A 61 -16.33 16.47 7.07
N GLN A 62 -15.61 15.51 7.65
CA GLN A 62 -14.32 15.07 7.10
C GLN A 62 -14.46 14.41 5.73
N VAL A 63 -15.53 13.64 5.50
CA VAL A 63 -15.81 13.04 4.19
C VAL A 63 -16.14 14.10 3.15
N GLU A 64 -16.94 15.11 3.52
CA GLU A 64 -17.25 16.24 2.64
C GLU A 64 -16.00 17.07 2.30
N LEU A 65 -15.16 17.35 3.29
CA LEU A 65 -13.88 18.05 3.06
C LEU A 65 -12.92 17.20 2.23
N ALA A 66 -12.81 15.90 2.49
CA ALA A 66 -12.00 14.98 1.69
C ALA A 66 -12.45 14.97 0.22
N GLY A 67 -13.76 14.96 -0.05
CA GLY A 67 -14.30 15.09 -1.40
C GLY A 67 -13.93 16.41 -2.07
N LYS A 68 -14.02 17.54 -1.36
CA LYS A 68 -13.56 18.85 -1.89
C LYS A 68 -12.05 18.84 -2.19
N VAL A 69 -11.25 18.23 -1.31
CA VAL A 69 -9.79 18.10 -1.51
C VAL A 69 -9.51 17.27 -2.76
N GLU A 70 -10.20 16.15 -2.94
CA GLU A 70 -10.09 15.31 -4.14
C GLU A 70 -10.48 16.07 -5.42
N GLU A 71 -11.54 16.88 -5.37
CA GLU A 71 -11.93 17.76 -6.47
C GLU A 71 -10.83 18.78 -6.81
N CYS A 72 -10.19 19.39 -5.80
CA CYS A 72 -9.05 20.29 -6.03
C CYS A 72 -7.83 19.56 -6.62
N LEU A 73 -7.63 18.28 -6.30
CA LEU A 73 -6.54 17.48 -6.87
C LEU A 73 -6.76 17.14 -8.36
N LEU A 74 -7.98 17.30 -8.88
CA LEU A 74 -8.22 17.19 -10.33
C LEU A 74 -7.56 18.31 -11.13
N ASP A 75 -7.24 19.46 -10.51
CA ASP A 75 -6.52 20.55 -11.19
C ASP A 75 -5.00 20.28 -11.28
N VAL A 76 -4.50 19.26 -10.56
CA VAL A 76 -3.09 18.90 -10.55
C VAL A 76 -2.80 17.93 -11.69
N ILE A 77 -2.22 18.48 -12.77
CA ILE A 77 -1.88 17.74 -13.98
C ILE A 77 -0.44 17.24 -13.91
N ASP A 78 -0.22 15.95 -14.18
CA ASP A 78 1.13 15.41 -14.39
C ASP A 78 1.68 15.91 -15.74
N PRO A 79 2.76 16.72 -15.76
CA PRO A 79 3.30 17.27 -17.01
C PRO A 79 3.94 16.21 -17.93
N GLU A 80 4.22 14.99 -17.45
CA GLU A 80 4.76 13.90 -18.28
C GLU A 80 3.66 13.25 -19.14
N LEU A 81 2.47 13.06 -18.55
CA LEU A 81 1.36 12.36 -19.20
C LEU A 81 0.24 13.31 -19.68
N GLY A 82 0.19 14.54 -19.16
CA GLY A 82 -0.83 15.54 -19.47
C GLY A 82 -2.22 15.20 -18.91
N ILE A 83 -2.28 14.40 -17.84
CA ILE A 83 -3.52 13.91 -17.21
C ILE A 83 -3.43 14.15 -15.70
N ASN A 84 -4.59 14.33 -15.07
CA ASN A 84 -4.70 14.60 -13.64
C ASN A 84 -4.28 13.40 -12.79
N VAL A 85 -3.72 13.69 -11.61
CA VAL A 85 -3.24 12.66 -10.66
C VAL A 85 -4.36 11.76 -10.13
N VAL A 86 -5.58 12.28 -10.01
CA VAL A 86 -6.77 11.52 -9.60
C VAL A 86 -7.20 10.54 -10.70
N ASP A 87 -7.27 11.01 -11.95
CA ASP A 87 -7.70 10.20 -13.10
C ASP A 87 -6.70 9.07 -13.42
N LEU A 88 -5.41 9.33 -13.21
CA LEU A 88 -4.35 8.32 -13.32
C LEU A 88 -4.38 7.29 -12.18
N GLY A 89 -5.19 7.50 -11.15
CA GLY A 89 -5.21 6.63 -9.97
C GLY A 89 -3.89 6.67 -9.19
N LEU A 90 -3.21 7.82 -9.18
CA LEU A 90 -1.99 8.03 -8.38
C LEU A 90 -2.32 8.41 -6.93
N VAL A 91 -3.54 8.86 -6.68
CA VAL A 91 -4.08 9.12 -5.34
C VAL A 91 -4.66 7.81 -4.80
N TYR A 92 -4.19 7.36 -3.64
CA TYR A 92 -4.68 6.15 -2.97
C TYR A 92 -5.71 6.48 -1.90
N ASP A 93 -5.38 7.43 -1.02
CA ASP A 93 -6.25 7.82 0.08
C ASP A 93 -6.19 9.34 0.25
N VAL A 94 -7.34 9.94 0.55
CA VAL A 94 -7.50 11.33 0.94
C VAL A 94 -8.32 11.36 2.23
N TRP A 95 -7.82 12.07 3.25
CA TRP A 95 -8.59 12.36 4.44
C TRP A 95 -8.16 13.69 5.05
N VAL A 96 -8.96 14.17 6.00
CA VAL A 96 -8.71 15.46 6.67
C VAL A 96 -8.61 15.25 8.17
N GLU A 97 -7.53 15.75 8.76
CA GLU A 97 -7.25 15.75 10.19
C GLU A 97 -7.31 17.19 10.72
N GLY A 98 -8.46 17.60 11.25
CA GLY A 98 -8.67 18.98 11.69
C GLY A 98 -8.63 19.95 10.52
N THR A 99 -7.54 20.72 10.41
CA THR A 99 -7.30 21.70 9.33
C THR A 99 -6.20 21.25 8.36
N THR A 100 -5.73 20.02 8.47
CA THR A 100 -4.67 19.47 7.63
C THR A 100 -5.24 18.37 6.75
N ALA A 101 -5.15 18.54 5.44
CA ALA A 101 -5.47 17.48 4.49
C ALA A 101 -4.28 16.53 4.39
N VAL A 102 -4.52 15.24 4.50
CA VAL A 102 -3.50 14.20 4.36
C VAL A 102 -3.85 13.34 3.17
N VAL A 103 -2.89 13.19 2.26
CA VAL A 103 -3.10 12.50 0.99
C VAL A 103 -1.96 11.52 0.76
N ASN A 104 -2.31 10.26 0.57
CA ASN A 104 -1.37 9.22 0.17
C ASN A 104 -1.35 9.15 -1.35
N MET A 105 -0.19 9.42 -1.93
CA MET A 105 -0.01 9.37 -3.38
C MET A 105 1.21 8.54 -3.74
N THR A 106 1.19 8.05 -4.97
CA THR A 106 2.30 7.35 -5.59
C THR A 106 2.73 8.08 -6.85
N LEU A 107 3.89 7.71 -7.38
CA LEU A 107 4.40 8.22 -8.65
C LEU A 107 4.71 7.06 -9.59
N THR A 108 4.65 7.37 -10.88
CA THR A 108 5.10 6.45 -11.93
C THR A 108 6.61 6.20 -11.87
N SER A 109 7.37 7.10 -11.22
CA SER A 109 8.82 6.99 -11.04
C SER A 109 9.29 7.49 -9.66
N PRO A 110 10.14 6.72 -8.94
CA PRO A 110 10.53 7.00 -7.55
C PRO A 110 11.55 8.14 -7.35
N ALA A 111 12.03 8.79 -8.41
CA ALA A 111 13.08 9.81 -8.34
C ALA A 111 12.90 10.92 -9.39
N CYS A 112 11.65 11.30 -9.69
CA CYS A 112 11.39 12.38 -10.62
C CYS A 112 11.57 13.73 -9.90
N PRO A 113 12.41 14.68 -10.39
CA PRO A 113 12.52 16.01 -9.78
C PRO A 113 11.22 16.83 -9.85
N LEU A 114 10.19 16.31 -10.53
CA LEU A 114 8.87 16.90 -10.63
C LEU A 114 8.01 16.67 -9.38
N THR A 115 8.44 15.80 -8.45
CA THR A 115 7.75 15.56 -7.17
C THR A 115 7.51 16.89 -6.45
N ASP A 116 8.54 17.71 -6.27
CA ASP A 116 8.44 19.02 -5.61
C ASP A 116 7.42 19.95 -6.30
N MET A 117 7.34 19.90 -7.64
CA MET A 117 6.39 20.69 -8.42
C MET A 117 4.95 20.17 -8.26
N LEU A 118 4.76 18.85 -8.17
CA LEU A 118 3.45 18.25 -7.88
C LEU A 118 3.01 18.58 -6.46
N GLU A 119 3.92 18.56 -5.49
CA GLU A 119 3.64 18.95 -4.11
C GLU A 119 3.17 20.40 -4.02
N ASP A 120 3.92 21.33 -4.63
CA ASP A 120 3.58 22.75 -4.63
C ASP A 120 2.25 23.04 -5.35
N GLN A 121 2.00 22.40 -6.50
CA GLN A 121 0.73 22.50 -7.21
C GLN A 121 -0.43 21.94 -6.39
N SER A 122 -0.27 20.75 -5.80
CA SER A 122 -1.31 20.13 -4.97
C SER A 122 -1.60 20.98 -3.73
N GLN A 123 -0.55 21.47 -3.06
CA GLN A 123 -0.71 22.32 -1.89
C GLN A 123 -1.40 23.63 -2.25
N SER A 124 -1.03 24.27 -3.35
CA SER A 124 -1.65 25.49 -3.83
C SER A 124 -3.12 25.27 -4.24
N ALA A 125 -3.43 24.16 -4.91
CA ALA A 125 -4.79 23.82 -5.32
C ALA A 125 -5.70 23.54 -4.11
N VAL A 126 -5.22 22.77 -3.13
CA VAL A 126 -6.00 22.40 -1.96
C VAL A 126 -6.17 23.57 -0.99
N VAL A 127 -5.08 24.26 -0.63
CA VAL A 127 -5.14 25.41 0.30
C VAL A 127 -5.83 26.62 -0.34
N GLY A 128 -5.73 26.78 -1.66
CA GLY A 128 -6.43 27.83 -2.40
C GLY A 128 -7.89 27.52 -2.72
N GLY A 129 -8.26 26.24 -2.77
CA GLY A 129 -9.60 25.77 -3.14
C GLY A 129 -10.53 25.45 -1.96
N VAL A 130 -9.97 25.13 -0.79
CA VAL A 130 -10.74 24.75 0.41
C VAL A 130 -10.35 25.64 1.58
N ASP A 131 -11.19 26.62 1.91
CA ASP A 131 -10.95 27.62 2.98
C ASP A 131 -10.73 26.96 4.36
N GLU A 132 -11.29 25.77 4.58
CA GLU A 132 -11.19 25.02 5.83
C GLU A 132 -9.82 24.32 6.01
N ILE A 133 -9.02 24.16 4.93
CA ILE A 133 -7.72 23.49 4.95
C ILE A 133 -6.59 24.52 4.96
N THR A 134 -5.68 24.41 5.93
CA THR A 134 -4.53 25.32 6.08
C THR A 134 -3.22 24.68 5.61
N GLU A 135 -3.12 23.35 5.65
CA GLU A 135 -1.91 22.61 5.30
C GLU A 135 -2.28 21.34 4.53
N LEU A 136 -1.49 21.00 3.51
CA LEU A 136 -1.57 19.72 2.82
C LEU A 136 -0.33 18.88 3.19
N ARG A 137 -0.56 17.63 3.57
CA ARG A 137 0.48 16.63 3.81
C ARG A 137 0.40 15.54 2.76
N LEU A 138 1.41 15.48 1.90
CA LEU A 138 1.56 14.43 0.91
C LEU A 138 2.47 13.34 1.47
N ASN A 139 1.95 12.12 1.51
CA ASN A 139 2.73 10.94 1.84
C ASN A 139 2.96 10.12 0.59
N TRP A 140 4.23 9.82 0.37
CA TRP A 140 4.73 9.14 -0.79
C TRP A 140 4.79 7.62 -0.55
N VAL A 141 3.91 6.87 -1.20
CA VAL A 141 3.66 5.44 -0.94
C VAL A 141 3.94 4.58 -2.16
N TRP A 142 5.04 3.81 -2.15
CA TRP A 142 5.46 3.00 -3.31
C TRP A 142 4.89 1.57 -3.26
N THR A 143 4.19 1.22 -2.19
CA THR A 143 3.56 -0.09 -2.02
C THR A 143 2.07 0.08 -1.69
N PRO A 144 1.14 -0.45 -2.49
CA PRO A 144 1.34 -1.29 -3.68
C PRO A 144 1.96 -0.53 -4.88
N PRO A 145 2.68 -1.22 -5.79
CA PRO A 145 3.24 -0.56 -6.96
C PRO A 145 2.11 -0.16 -7.92
N TRP A 146 2.14 1.09 -8.36
CA TRP A 146 1.18 1.60 -9.33
C TRP A 146 1.22 0.80 -10.63
N ARG A 147 0.05 0.61 -11.25
CA ARG A 147 -0.07 -0.02 -12.55
C ARG A 147 -1.16 0.68 -13.37
N PRO A 148 -1.09 0.67 -14.71
CA PRO A 148 -2.09 1.31 -15.57
C PRO A 148 -3.54 0.80 -15.41
N HIS A 149 -3.77 -0.32 -14.73
CA HIS A 149 -5.13 -0.79 -14.44
C HIS A 149 -5.83 0.01 -13.33
N MET A 150 -5.08 0.84 -12.59
CA MET A 150 -5.61 1.73 -11.55
C MET A 150 -6.17 3.03 -12.14
N ILE A 151 -5.95 3.29 -13.44
CA ILE A 151 -6.46 4.45 -14.14
C ILE A 151 -7.98 4.33 -14.27
N ASN A 152 -8.68 5.41 -13.92
CA ASN A 152 -10.14 5.50 -14.02
C ASN A 152 -10.59 5.51 -15.49
N GLU A 153 -11.88 5.24 -15.75
CA GLU A 153 -12.41 5.22 -17.13
C GLU A 153 -12.15 6.55 -17.85
N GLU A 154 -12.33 7.68 -17.17
CA GLU A 154 -12.07 9.03 -17.70
C GLU A 154 -10.59 9.20 -18.08
N GLY A 155 -9.66 8.84 -17.19
CA GLY A 155 -8.22 8.87 -17.46
C GLY A 155 -7.81 7.96 -18.62
N ARG A 156 -8.46 6.80 -18.77
CA ARG A 156 -8.23 5.90 -19.90
C ARG A 156 -8.73 6.48 -21.22
N GLU A 157 -9.87 7.16 -21.22
CA GLU A 157 -10.39 7.85 -22.40
C GLU A 157 -9.44 8.98 -22.84
N GLN A 158 -8.94 9.77 -21.89
CA GLN A 158 -7.94 10.82 -22.16
C GLN A 158 -6.64 10.24 -22.75
N LEU A 159 -6.12 9.13 -22.21
CA LEU A 159 -4.95 8.45 -22.78
C LEU A 159 -5.20 7.95 -24.21
N ARG A 160 -6.40 7.42 -24.48
CA ARG A 160 -6.80 6.99 -25.83
C ARG A 160 -6.86 8.16 -26.80
N TYR A 161 -7.34 9.31 -26.36
CA TYR A 161 -7.37 10.53 -27.17
C TYR A 161 -5.96 11.01 -27.54
N LEU A 162 -4.99 10.82 -26.65
CA LEU A 162 -3.57 11.10 -26.89
C LEU A 162 -2.86 10.04 -27.75
N GLY A 163 -3.54 8.95 -28.13
CA GLY A 163 -3.01 7.90 -28.98
C GLY A 163 -2.30 6.76 -28.24
N PHE A 164 -2.42 6.70 -26.91
CA PHE A 164 -1.96 5.56 -26.13
C PHE A 164 -3.02 4.45 -26.12
N SER A 165 -2.62 3.23 -26.52
CA SER A 165 -3.47 2.05 -26.39
C SER A 165 -3.40 1.50 -24.97
N VAL A 166 -4.39 1.85 -24.14
CA VAL A 166 -4.52 1.36 -22.75
C VAL A 166 -5.74 0.49 -22.53
#